data_AF-A0A950VGL2-F1
#
_entry.id   AF-A0A950VGL2-F1
#
_cell.length_a   1.000
_cell.length_b   1.000
_cell.length_c   1.000
_cell.angle_alpha   90.00
_cell.angle_beta   90.00
_cell.angle_gamma   90.00
#
_symmetry.space_group_name_H-M   'P 1'
#
loop_
_entity.id
_entity.type
_entity.pdbx_description
1 polymer ?
#
loop_
_entity_poly.entity_id
_entity_poly.type
_entity_poly.pdbx_seq_one_letter_code
_entity_poly.pdbx_strand_id
1 'polypeptide(L)'
;TIHGKETQGSEYEFRGSFQGASVYLGEVRTDDAGRLLFLGGRGVSASPTGSTIYNPNDPNGFINADGWYDDMSDGPVTATVTIEGRSIPVESAWVLTAPPNYGPNVYGVRTLYDLLVDLYVRAGWLDYPSEVSFREDVYPILRRLSNLQWVNRGFAVQFGYGGPNDFENPDYVQRLARVPQAGEVDLYGELRRQVFRSFRDPEGTDNNQLPWPWIYGDAMALPPAETPRQNAVVSPTQYRALQAWAAGQFVASRGRPGDPPDAFSKVELQDQPAMLDRAALTFCLADAFHPGCEVTWPIRHLTLFHAPFRIRHRSPGAPEPDYGSQLTPEVALSAEGPLHAQGPGDLTRWMGLPWQADTGYCRSGYDTDYDPFVPTFWPARVPNQVLTEPNYQVVINPHEPRGRRLAALTDRMVWTDPLQGSTAGQMEQMVRIFGDMGLVEVREGVADDPDFPPTMMVASFGPGVQPPPPPTARPAVAAAPRAAAPPVPPAEELRRRALREAGWKSKEQQEQAPLPVRHPRWE
;
A
#
# COMPACT_ATOMS: atom_id res chain seq x y z
N THR A 1 11.43 -28.49 10.81
CA THR A 1 11.99 -28.90 9.51
C THR A 1 10.98 -29.74 8.77
N ILE A 2 10.77 -29.47 7.48
CA ILE A 2 9.89 -30.23 6.60
C ILE A 2 10.67 -30.65 5.35
N HIS A 3 10.36 -31.81 4.77
CA HIS A 3 10.97 -32.32 3.55
C HIS A 3 10.03 -33.32 2.86
N GLY A 4 10.37 -33.71 1.63
CA GLY A 4 9.54 -34.59 0.82
C GLY A 4 8.52 -33.83 -0.02
N LYS A 5 7.64 -34.58 -0.68
CA LYS A 5 6.59 -34.07 -1.58
C LYS A 5 5.24 -34.27 -0.91
N GLU A 6 4.34 -33.30 -1.08
CA GLU A 6 2.98 -33.37 -0.51
C GLU A 6 2.98 -33.59 1.02
N THR A 7 4.00 -33.07 1.71
CA THR A 7 4.14 -33.23 3.16
C THR A 7 3.35 -32.13 3.87
N GLN A 8 2.49 -32.51 4.81
CA GLN A 8 1.67 -31.61 5.64
C GLN A 8 1.21 -32.34 6.91
N GLY A 9 0.79 -31.59 7.93
CA GLY A 9 0.35 -32.16 9.21
C GLY A 9 0.48 -31.20 10.37
N SER A 10 -0.20 -31.50 11.49
CA SER A 10 -0.21 -30.66 12.69
C SER A 10 1.16 -30.49 13.34
N GLU A 11 2.09 -31.43 13.11
CA GLU A 11 3.48 -31.38 13.56
C GLU A 11 4.32 -30.31 12.84
N TYR A 12 3.80 -29.72 11.77
CA TYR A 12 4.41 -28.64 11.01
C TYR A 12 3.75 -27.27 11.27
N GLU A 13 2.85 -27.21 12.27
CA GLU A 13 2.29 -25.94 12.76
C GLU A 13 3.27 -25.22 13.69
N PHE A 14 3.32 -23.90 13.58
CA PHE A 14 3.99 -23.03 14.53
C PHE A 14 2.98 -22.55 15.57
N ARG A 15 3.26 -22.85 16.84
CA ARG A 15 2.40 -22.42 17.96
C ARG A 15 3.22 -21.72 19.03
N GLY A 16 2.80 -20.51 19.38
CA GLY A 16 3.27 -19.77 20.54
C GLY A 16 2.27 -19.83 21.69
N SER A 17 2.57 -19.08 22.76
CA SER A 17 1.64 -18.85 23.85
C SER A 17 1.77 -17.44 24.40
N PHE A 18 0.64 -16.81 24.71
CA PHE A 18 0.61 -15.50 25.36
C PHE A 18 -0.35 -15.55 26.55
N GLN A 19 0.13 -15.27 27.75
CA GLN A 19 -0.65 -15.30 29.01
C GLN A 19 -1.52 -16.57 29.17
N GLY A 20 -0.98 -17.74 28.78
CA GLY A 20 -1.67 -19.03 28.88
C GLY A 20 -2.59 -19.37 27.69
N ALA A 21 -2.87 -18.44 26.78
CA ALA A 21 -3.56 -18.73 25.52
C ALA A 21 -2.59 -19.30 24.49
N SER A 22 -2.99 -20.34 23.76
CA SER A 22 -2.23 -20.86 22.61
C SER A 22 -2.46 -19.96 21.39
N VAL A 23 -1.37 -19.57 20.73
CA VAL A 23 -1.41 -18.71 19.54
C VAL A 23 -0.91 -19.52 18.35
N TYR A 24 -1.73 -19.67 17.31
CA TYR A 24 -1.33 -20.30 16.05
C TYR A 24 -0.66 -19.25 15.17
N LEU A 25 0.60 -19.46 14.79
CA LEU A 25 1.40 -18.50 14.02
C LEU A 25 1.50 -18.85 12.52
N GLY A 26 1.11 -20.06 12.15
CA GLY A 26 1.17 -20.55 10.78
C GLY A 26 1.52 -22.01 10.69
N GLU A 27 1.75 -22.48 9.46
CA GLU A 27 2.18 -23.84 9.16
C GLU A 27 3.05 -23.87 7.91
N VAL A 28 3.85 -24.93 7.78
CA VAL A 28 4.58 -25.24 6.54
C VAL A 28 4.12 -26.55 5.93
N ARG A 29 4.07 -26.57 4.59
CA ARG A 29 3.77 -27.74 3.77
C ARG A 29 4.75 -27.83 2.60
N THR A 30 4.76 -28.95 1.90
CA THR A 30 5.45 -29.05 0.60
C THR A 30 4.49 -29.45 -0.52
N ASP A 31 4.69 -28.89 -1.70
CA ASP A 31 3.96 -29.28 -2.92
C ASP A 31 4.49 -30.60 -3.52
N ASP A 32 3.93 -31.01 -4.67
CA ASP A 32 4.29 -32.21 -5.43
C ASP A 32 5.72 -32.19 -6.00
N ALA A 33 6.35 -31.03 -6.05
CA ALA A 33 7.74 -30.83 -6.43
C ALA A 33 8.67 -30.66 -5.22
N GLY A 34 8.13 -30.65 -4.00
CA GLY A 34 8.88 -30.44 -2.76
C GLY A 34 9.19 -28.97 -2.46
N ARG A 35 8.51 -28.01 -3.11
CA ARG A 35 8.63 -26.58 -2.80
C ARG A 35 7.97 -26.30 -1.47
N LEU A 36 8.60 -25.45 -0.66
CA LEU A 36 8.04 -25.00 0.61
C LEU A 36 6.84 -24.08 0.37
N LEU A 37 5.71 -24.39 1.00
CA LEU A 37 4.56 -23.52 1.14
C LEU A 37 4.48 -23.08 2.60
N PHE A 38 4.47 -21.76 2.83
CA PHE A 38 4.25 -21.18 4.16
C PHE A 38 2.87 -20.53 4.20
N LEU A 39 2.06 -20.92 5.17
CA LEU A 39 0.75 -20.33 5.42
C LEU A 39 0.80 -19.63 6.78
N GLY A 40 0.48 -18.34 6.81
CA GLY A 40 0.54 -17.53 8.02
C GLY A 40 -0.54 -17.83 9.05
N GLY A 41 -0.64 -16.94 10.05
CA GLY A 41 -1.74 -16.90 11.00
C GLY A 41 -3.13 -16.81 10.33
N ARG A 42 -4.17 -16.99 11.13
CA ARG A 42 -5.57 -17.00 10.69
C ARG A 42 -6.24 -15.62 10.85
N GLY A 43 -5.48 -14.58 11.22
CA GLY A 43 -5.97 -13.24 11.49
C GLY A 43 -6.65 -13.12 12.87
N VAL A 44 -6.32 -14.00 13.81
CA VAL A 44 -6.88 -14.01 15.17
C VAL A 44 -6.11 -13.03 16.04
N SER A 45 -6.85 -12.07 16.62
CA SER A 45 -6.36 -11.15 17.64
C SER A 45 -7.28 -11.19 18.85
N ALA A 46 -6.71 -11.25 20.06
CA ALA A 46 -7.49 -11.35 21.28
C ALA A 46 -6.74 -10.87 22.52
N SER A 47 -7.50 -10.59 23.59
CA SER A 47 -6.96 -10.39 24.93
C SER A 47 -7.40 -11.52 25.87
N PRO A 48 -6.48 -12.37 26.36
CA PRO A 48 -6.81 -13.44 27.31
C PRO A 48 -7.44 -12.92 28.61
N THR A 49 -7.10 -11.70 29.01
CA THR A 49 -7.57 -11.04 30.23
C THR A 49 -8.78 -10.13 30.01
N GLY A 50 -9.24 -9.95 28.76
CA GLY A 50 -10.32 -9.03 28.43
C GLY A 50 -9.94 -7.55 28.55
N SER A 51 -8.68 -7.21 28.35
CA SER A 51 -8.21 -5.81 28.31
C SER A 51 -8.86 -5.04 27.16
N THR A 52 -9.07 -3.74 27.33
CA THR A 52 -9.58 -2.87 26.25
C THR A 52 -8.57 -2.82 25.09
N ILE A 53 -9.06 -2.82 23.85
CA ILE A 53 -8.21 -2.66 22.65
C ILE A 53 -7.66 -1.24 22.50
N TYR A 54 -8.32 -0.26 23.11
CA TYR A 54 -7.93 1.15 23.07
C TYR A 54 -8.40 1.89 24.32
N ASN A 55 -7.52 2.71 24.88
CA ASN A 55 -7.83 3.60 25.99
C ASN A 55 -7.59 5.06 25.57
N PRO A 56 -8.63 5.90 25.43
CA PRO A 56 -8.46 7.29 25.01
C PRO A 56 -7.71 8.16 26.03
N ASN A 57 -7.55 7.70 27.26
CA ASN A 57 -6.78 8.40 28.29
C ASN A 57 -5.28 8.03 28.28
N ASP A 58 -4.89 7.02 27.50
CA ASP A 58 -3.49 6.68 27.28
C ASP A 58 -2.99 7.36 26.00
N PRO A 59 -2.09 8.35 26.10
CA PRO A 59 -1.56 9.03 24.92
C PRO A 59 -0.80 8.10 23.96
N ASN A 60 -0.35 6.92 24.43
CA ASN A 60 0.36 5.93 23.63
C ASN A 60 -0.54 4.73 23.24
N GLY A 61 -1.81 4.72 23.64
CA GLY A 61 -2.67 3.55 23.53
C GLY A 61 -3.17 3.25 22.12
N PHE A 62 -2.94 4.13 21.12
CA PHE A 62 -3.26 3.79 19.74
C PHE A 62 -2.31 2.69 19.26
N ILE A 63 -2.89 1.58 18.76
CA ILE A 63 -2.18 0.40 18.23
C ILE A 63 -1.13 -0.22 19.17
N ASN A 64 -1.22 0.05 20.47
CA ASN A 64 -0.39 -0.54 21.52
C ASN A 64 -1.32 -1.11 22.60
N ALA A 65 -2.12 -2.12 22.24
CA ALA A 65 -3.14 -2.66 23.13
C ALA A 65 -2.55 -3.62 24.19
N ASP A 66 -2.29 -3.10 25.39
CA ASP A 66 -1.78 -3.91 26.50
C ASP A 66 -2.65 -5.13 26.81
N GLY A 67 -2.01 -6.29 26.93
CA GLY A 67 -2.69 -7.57 27.19
C GLY A 67 -3.39 -8.17 25.97
N TRP A 68 -3.11 -7.68 24.76
CA TRP A 68 -3.51 -8.32 23.50
C TRP A 68 -2.37 -9.11 22.85
N TYR A 69 -2.75 -10.05 21.99
CA TYR A 69 -1.88 -10.65 20.98
C TYR A 69 -2.59 -10.63 19.62
N ASP A 70 -1.82 -10.75 18.55
CA ASP A 70 -2.28 -11.20 17.25
C ASP A 70 -1.43 -12.37 16.74
N ASP A 71 -1.74 -12.88 15.55
CA ASP A 71 -1.04 -13.99 14.92
C ASP A 71 -0.16 -13.58 13.74
N MET A 72 0.29 -12.33 13.72
CA MET A 72 1.37 -11.90 12.85
C MET A 72 2.71 -12.50 13.29
N SER A 73 3.56 -12.87 12.34
CA SER A 73 4.88 -13.43 12.63
C SER A 73 5.86 -13.23 11.48
N ASP A 74 7.14 -13.28 11.80
CA ASP A 74 8.21 -13.33 10.84
C ASP A 74 9.37 -14.21 11.35
N GLY A 75 10.20 -14.70 10.43
CA GLY A 75 11.38 -15.47 10.84
C GLY A 75 12.24 -15.99 9.69
N PRO A 76 13.41 -16.56 10.05
CA PRO A 76 14.36 -17.08 9.08
C PRO A 76 13.87 -18.38 8.42
N VAL A 77 14.12 -18.49 7.12
CA VAL A 77 13.92 -19.72 6.33
C VAL A 77 15.28 -20.21 5.86
N THR A 78 15.66 -21.41 6.29
CA THR A 78 16.91 -22.06 5.91
C THR A 78 16.64 -23.41 5.25
N ALA A 79 17.53 -23.82 4.34
CA ALA A 79 17.39 -25.07 3.60
C ALA A 79 18.74 -25.79 3.51
N THR A 80 18.65 -27.11 3.35
CA THR A 80 19.79 -27.96 2.98
C THR A 80 19.43 -28.64 1.67
N VAL A 81 20.29 -28.48 0.65
CA VAL A 81 20.08 -29.08 -0.67
C VAL A 81 21.17 -30.11 -0.93
N THR A 82 20.77 -31.29 -1.40
CA THR A 82 21.69 -32.36 -1.80
C THR A 82 21.34 -32.84 -3.19
N ILE A 83 22.30 -32.81 -4.12
CA ILE A 83 22.15 -33.33 -5.49
C ILE A 83 23.14 -34.47 -5.68
N GLU A 84 22.64 -35.68 -5.95
CA GLU A 84 23.47 -36.88 -6.14
C GLU A 84 24.45 -37.14 -4.98
N GLY A 85 23.99 -36.93 -3.74
CA GLY A 85 24.81 -37.08 -2.53
C GLY A 85 25.78 -35.92 -2.24
N ARG A 86 25.84 -34.90 -3.11
CA ARG A 86 26.66 -33.69 -2.91
C ARG A 86 25.83 -32.57 -2.29
N SER A 87 26.32 -32.00 -1.19
CA SER A 87 25.73 -30.81 -0.58
C SER A 87 25.90 -29.59 -1.50
N ILE A 88 24.83 -28.84 -1.70
CA ILE A 88 24.82 -27.60 -2.48
C ILE A 88 24.69 -26.43 -1.50
N PRO A 89 25.63 -25.47 -1.51
CA PRO A 89 25.48 -24.24 -0.74
C PRO A 89 24.24 -23.47 -1.19
N VAL A 90 23.45 -23.01 -0.23
CA VAL A 90 22.26 -22.19 -0.46
C VAL A 90 22.25 -21.01 0.49
N GLU A 91 21.72 -19.89 0.01
CA GLU A 91 21.47 -18.70 0.81
C GLU A 91 20.15 -18.86 1.57
N SER A 92 20.07 -18.25 2.76
CA SER A 92 18.83 -18.21 3.52
C SER A 92 17.85 -17.14 3.01
N ALA A 93 16.60 -17.27 3.42
CA ALA A 93 15.55 -16.30 3.18
C ALA A 93 14.87 -15.90 4.49
N TRP A 94 13.89 -15.01 4.39
CA TRP A 94 13.03 -14.61 5.50
C TRP A 94 11.57 -14.70 5.07
N VAL A 95 10.70 -15.10 5.98
CA VAL A 95 9.25 -15.08 5.78
C VAL A 95 8.62 -14.10 6.76
N LEU A 96 7.59 -13.40 6.33
CA LEU A 96 6.76 -12.54 7.17
C LEU A 96 5.30 -12.72 6.78
N THR A 97 4.40 -12.68 7.76
CA THR A 97 2.97 -12.57 7.53
C THR A 97 2.56 -11.10 7.62
N ALA A 98 1.44 -10.76 6.99
CA ALA A 98 0.95 -9.40 6.88
C ALA A 98 -0.58 -9.36 6.99
N PRO A 99 -1.18 -8.19 7.30
CA PRO A 99 -2.60 -7.95 7.07
C PRO A 99 -3.02 -8.34 5.64
N PRO A 100 -4.31 -8.68 5.42
CA PRO A 100 -4.80 -8.94 4.07
C PRO A 100 -4.53 -7.76 3.14
N ASN A 101 -4.13 -8.09 1.91
CA ASN A 101 -4.08 -7.12 0.83
C ASN A 101 -5.49 -6.97 0.23
N TYR A 102 -6.26 -5.97 0.68
CA TYR A 102 -7.61 -5.72 0.17
C TYR A 102 -7.64 -5.15 -1.26
N GLY A 103 -6.48 -4.83 -1.84
CA GLY A 103 -6.31 -4.43 -3.24
C GLY A 103 -5.27 -5.29 -3.96
N PRO A 104 -5.52 -6.60 -4.19
CA PRO A 104 -4.52 -7.54 -4.72
C PRO A 104 -3.94 -7.15 -6.09
N ASN A 105 -4.69 -6.40 -6.89
CA ASN A 105 -4.26 -5.92 -8.21
C ASN A 105 -3.88 -4.44 -8.21
N VAL A 106 -3.70 -3.85 -7.02
CA VAL A 106 -3.36 -2.44 -6.83
C VAL A 106 -1.96 -2.32 -6.24
N TYR A 107 -1.15 -1.45 -6.83
CA TYR A 107 0.21 -1.16 -6.38
C TYR A 107 0.26 0.16 -5.63
N GLY A 108 1.09 0.23 -4.58
CA GLY A 108 1.51 1.52 -4.03
C GLY A 108 2.37 2.29 -5.04
N VAL A 109 2.39 3.63 -4.96
CA VAL A 109 3.21 4.47 -5.86
C VAL A 109 4.69 4.08 -5.76
N ARG A 110 5.18 3.95 -4.52
CA ARG A 110 6.47 3.36 -4.18
C ARG A 110 6.22 2.05 -3.44
N THR A 111 6.81 0.98 -3.95
CA THR A 111 6.70 -0.37 -3.39
C THR A 111 7.91 -0.64 -2.50
N LEU A 112 7.84 -1.64 -1.63
CA LEU A 112 8.97 -2.06 -0.80
C LEU A 112 10.17 -2.49 -1.66
N TYR A 113 9.91 -3.09 -2.82
CA TYR A 113 10.95 -3.38 -3.80
C TYR A 113 11.66 -2.12 -4.27
N ASP A 114 10.92 -1.06 -4.61
CA ASP A 114 11.51 0.21 -5.07
C ASP A 114 12.33 0.89 -3.99
N LEU A 115 11.88 0.83 -2.73
CA LEU A 115 12.62 1.32 -1.56
C LEU A 115 13.96 0.59 -1.43
N LEU A 116 13.94 -0.74 -1.47
CA LEU A 116 15.15 -1.55 -1.27
C LEU A 116 16.12 -1.42 -2.45
N VAL A 117 15.63 -1.38 -3.69
CA VAL A 117 16.47 -1.10 -4.85
C VAL A 117 17.15 0.25 -4.71
N ASP A 118 16.42 1.31 -4.34
CA ASP A 118 17.02 2.62 -4.11
C ASP A 118 18.08 2.59 -3.00
N LEU A 119 17.79 1.91 -1.88
CA LEU A 119 18.73 1.74 -0.78
C LEU A 119 20.03 1.06 -1.25
N TYR A 120 19.92 -0.03 -2.01
CA TYR A 120 21.08 -0.78 -2.50
C TYR A 120 21.86 -0.05 -3.60
N VAL A 121 21.17 0.68 -4.48
CA VAL A 121 21.83 1.52 -5.48
C VAL A 121 22.64 2.63 -4.82
N ARG A 122 22.06 3.33 -3.83
CA ARG A 122 22.77 4.37 -3.07
C ARG A 122 23.94 3.81 -2.26
N ALA A 123 23.87 2.55 -1.85
CA ALA A 123 24.96 1.85 -1.17
C ALA A 123 26.06 1.34 -2.11
N GLY A 124 25.84 1.39 -3.43
CA GLY A 124 26.74 0.78 -4.43
C GLY A 124 26.70 -0.76 -4.43
N TRP A 125 25.64 -1.37 -3.88
CA TRP A 125 25.43 -2.82 -3.92
C TRP A 125 24.74 -3.29 -5.20
N LEU A 126 23.98 -2.39 -5.83
CA LEU A 126 23.38 -2.58 -7.14
C LEU A 126 23.75 -1.41 -8.05
N ASP A 127 23.88 -1.67 -9.33
CA ASP A 127 24.15 -0.63 -10.31
C ASP A 127 22.88 0.15 -10.67
N TYR A 128 23.00 1.47 -10.77
CA TYR A 128 21.98 2.27 -11.45
C TYR A 128 22.02 1.94 -12.95
N PRO A 129 20.86 1.79 -13.64
CA PRO A 129 20.85 1.48 -15.07
C PRO A 129 21.65 2.50 -15.88
N SER A 130 22.51 2.02 -16.78
CA SER A 130 23.34 2.87 -17.64
C SER A 130 22.53 3.76 -18.59
N GLU A 131 21.30 3.35 -18.89
CA GLU A 131 20.36 4.06 -19.75
C GLU A 131 18.95 3.98 -19.16
N VAL A 132 18.27 5.12 -19.07
CA VAL A 132 16.89 5.20 -18.54
C VAL A 132 15.92 4.72 -19.62
N SER A 133 14.97 3.87 -19.22
CA SER A 133 13.91 3.36 -20.07
C SER A 133 12.55 3.93 -19.66
N PHE A 134 11.77 4.38 -20.64
CA PHE A 134 10.39 4.75 -20.40
C PHE A 134 9.58 3.55 -19.89
N ARG A 135 9.64 2.41 -20.58
CA ARG A 135 8.82 1.23 -20.25
C ARG A 135 9.17 0.64 -18.88
N GLU A 136 10.45 0.58 -18.53
CA GLU A 136 10.89 -0.14 -17.33
C GLU A 136 11.10 0.77 -16.10
N ASP A 137 11.49 2.04 -16.25
CA ASP A 137 11.79 2.91 -15.09
C ASP A 137 10.77 4.01 -14.85
N VAL A 138 10.12 4.51 -15.91
CA VAL A 138 9.23 5.69 -15.82
C VAL A 138 7.77 5.28 -15.76
N TYR A 139 7.34 4.49 -16.75
CA TYR A 139 5.94 4.12 -16.92
C TYR A 139 5.35 3.41 -15.70
N PRO A 140 6.06 2.51 -14.99
CA PRO A 140 5.54 1.93 -13.76
C PRO A 140 5.20 2.98 -12.70
N ILE A 141 6.02 4.02 -12.54
CA ILE A 141 5.76 5.11 -11.56
C ILE A 141 4.45 5.84 -11.91
N LEU A 142 4.31 6.22 -13.18
CA LEU A 142 3.14 6.95 -13.67
C LEU A 142 1.86 6.10 -13.60
N ARG A 143 1.92 4.87 -14.11
CA ARG A 143 0.78 3.95 -14.16
C ARG A 143 0.22 3.64 -12.77
N ARG A 144 1.08 3.56 -11.75
CA ARG A 144 0.65 3.32 -10.36
C ARG A 144 -0.25 4.45 -9.82
N LEU A 145 -0.08 5.70 -10.27
CA LEU A 145 -0.99 6.80 -9.92
C LEU A 145 -2.40 6.53 -10.48
N SER A 146 -2.51 6.12 -11.75
CA SER A 146 -3.80 5.75 -12.35
C SER A 146 -4.40 4.50 -11.74
N ASN A 147 -3.60 3.52 -11.35
CA ASN A 147 -4.07 2.29 -10.73
C ASN A 147 -4.75 2.52 -9.37
N LEU A 148 -4.35 3.57 -8.64
CA LEU A 148 -4.99 3.99 -7.37
C LEU A 148 -6.42 4.55 -7.55
N GLN A 149 -6.88 4.78 -8.78
CA GLN A 149 -8.26 5.25 -9.05
C GLN A 149 -9.35 4.36 -8.44
N TRP A 150 -9.05 3.07 -8.26
CA TRP A 150 -10.02 2.09 -7.81
C TRP A 150 -10.22 2.06 -6.31
N VAL A 151 -9.31 2.68 -5.56
CA VAL A 151 -9.21 2.60 -4.10
C VAL A 151 -9.17 3.96 -3.42
N ASN A 152 -8.99 5.06 -4.17
CA ASN A 152 -9.06 6.41 -3.65
C ASN A 152 -9.69 7.36 -4.67
N ARG A 153 -10.68 8.14 -4.22
CA ARG A 153 -11.45 9.01 -5.11
C ARG A 153 -10.67 10.22 -5.64
N GLY A 154 -9.73 10.76 -4.87
CA GLY A 154 -8.87 11.86 -5.32
C GLY A 154 -8.01 11.41 -6.50
N PHE A 155 -7.40 10.22 -6.40
CA PHE A 155 -6.67 9.62 -7.52
C PHE A 155 -7.58 9.32 -8.71
N ALA A 156 -8.82 8.88 -8.48
CA ALA A 156 -9.77 8.61 -9.55
C ALA A 156 -10.11 9.83 -10.41
N VAL A 157 -10.23 11.02 -9.79
CA VAL A 157 -10.53 12.26 -10.51
C VAL A 157 -9.35 12.72 -11.36
N GLN A 158 -8.13 12.63 -10.83
CA GLN A 158 -6.94 13.17 -11.50
C GLN A 158 -6.32 12.21 -12.52
N PHE A 159 -6.25 10.92 -12.18
CA PHE A 159 -5.49 9.91 -12.89
C PHE A 159 -6.35 8.76 -13.41
N GLY A 160 -7.64 8.70 -13.06
CA GLY A 160 -8.55 7.66 -13.51
C GLY A 160 -8.94 7.81 -14.98
N TYR A 161 -9.75 6.86 -15.47
CA TYR A 161 -10.19 6.81 -16.87
C TYR A 161 -10.78 8.15 -17.35
N GLY A 162 -10.17 8.72 -18.39
CA GLY A 162 -10.58 10.02 -18.95
C GLY A 162 -10.21 11.25 -18.11
N GLY A 163 -9.46 11.05 -17.02
CA GLY A 163 -8.94 12.12 -16.16
C GLY A 163 -7.81 12.92 -16.81
N PRO A 164 -7.43 14.08 -16.23
CA PRO A 164 -6.39 14.95 -16.78
C PRO A 164 -5.04 14.27 -17.03
N ASN A 165 -4.66 13.31 -16.17
CA ASN A 165 -3.42 12.55 -16.27
C ASN A 165 -3.70 11.04 -16.25
N ASP A 166 -4.55 10.57 -17.16
CA ASP A 166 -4.83 9.15 -17.36
C ASP A 166 -3.62 8.42 -17.98
N PHE A 167 -2.78 7.82 -17.13
CA PHE A 167 -1.60 7.04 -17.54
C PHE A 167 -1.94 5.61 -18.01
N GLU A 168 -3.23 5.27 -18.15
CA GLU A 168 -3.68 4.05 -18.82
C GLU A 168 -4.28 4.33 -20.20
N ASN A 169 -4.50 5.61 -20.56
CA ASN A 169 -4.86 6.02 -21.91
C ASN A 169 -3.69 5.80 -22.90
N PRO A 170 -3.85 4.93 -23.92
CA PRO A 170 -2.76 4.61 -24.85
C PRO A 170 -2.22 5.83 -25.61
N ASP A 171 -3.06 6.77 -26.02
CA ASP A 171 -2.66 7.97 -26.76
C ASP A 171 -1.89 8.94 -25.88
N TYR A 172 -2.24 9.05 -24.60
CA TYR A 172 -1.48 9.85 -23.64
C TYR A 172 -0.12 9.23 -23.36
N VAL A 173 -0.08 7.92 -23.08
CA VAL A 173 1.17 7.19 -22.84
C VAL A 173 2.10 7.24 -24.06
N GLN A 174 1.58 7.10 -25.28
CA GLN A 174 2.39 7.18 -26.50
C GLN A 174 3.10 8.54 -26.65
N ARG A 175 2.42 9.64 -26.29
CA ARG A 175 3.03 10.99 -26.28
C ARG A 175 4.15 11.08 -25.26
N LEU A 176 3.96 10.53 -24.07
CA LEU A 176 4.96 10.49 -22.99
C LEU A 176 6.15 9.58 -23.30
N ALA A 177 5.94 8.50 -24.07
CA ALA A 177 6.95 7.53 -24.47
C ALA A 177 7.80 7.96 -25.67
N ARG A 178 7.43 9.04 -26.37
CA ARG A 178 8.09 9.47 -27.61
C ARG A 178 9.53 9.93 -27.34
N VAL A 179 10.49 9.11 -27.75
CA VAL A 179 11.92 9.43 -27.70
C VAL A 179 12.24 10.60 -28.65
N PRO A 180 12.90 11.68 -28.20
CA PRO A 180 13.31 12.79 -29.06
C PRO A 180 14.32 12.32 -30.13
N GLN A 181 14.20 12.85 -31.35
CA GLN A 181 15.16 12.60 -32.42
C GLN A 181 16.20 13.71 -32.48
N ALA A 182 17.46 13.33 -32.71
CA ALA A 182 18.56 14.29 -32.80
C ALA A 182 18.33 15.26 -33.97
N GLY A 183 18.38 16.56 -33.69
CA GLY A 183 18.16 17.62 -34.68
C GLY A 183 16.69 18.01 -34.89
N GLU A 184 15.74 17.35 -34.23
CA GLU A 184 14.31 17.69 -34.28
C GLU A 184 13.84 18.44 -33.02
N VAL A 185 12.73 19.18 -33.17
CA VAL A 185 12.02 19.75 -32.01
C VAL A 185 11.34 18.61 -31.25
N ASP A 186 11.61 18.53 -29.95
CA ASP A 186 10.97 17.59 -29.05
C ASP A 186 9.50 17.99 -28.79
N LEU A 187 8.60 17.49 -29.64
CA LEU A 187 7.16 17.82 -29.63
C LEU A 187 6.48 17.64 -28.27
N TYR A 188 6.96 16.70 -27.44
CA TYR A 188 6.36 16.36 -26.16
C TYR A 188 7.26 16.68 -24.96
N GLY A 189 8.39 17.36 -25.17
CA GLY A 189 9.34 17.69 -24.11
C GLY A 189 8.73 18.52 -22.99
N GLU A 190 7.89 19.50 -23.35
CA GLU A 190 7.19 20.33 -22.35
C GLU A 190 6.11 19.54 -21.60
N LEU A 191 5.38 18.65 -22.28
CA LEU A 191 4.42 17.76 -21.64
C LEU A 191 5.12 16.89 -20.57
N ARG A 192 6.26 16.27 -20.91
CA ARG A 192 7.04 15.47 -19.94
C ARG A 192 7.55 16.33 -18.79
N ARG A 193 8.01 17.56 -19.07
CA ARG A 193 8.48 18.49 -18.04
C ARG A 193 7.37 18.88 -17.06
N GLN A 194 6.16 19.15 -17.53
CA GLN A 194 5.02 19.46 -16.65
C GLN A 194 4.61 18.28 -15.78
N VAL A 195 4.60 17.06 -16.35
CA VAL A 195 4.35 15.83 -15.57
C VAL A 195 5.45 15.66 -14.51
N PHE A 196 6.73 15.75 -14.88
CA PHE A 196 7.84 15.65 -13.93
C PHE A 196 7.78 16.71 -12.83
N ARG A 197 7.51 17.97 -13.17
CA ARG A 197 7.40 19.08 -12.20
C ARG A 197 6.20 18.97 -11.28
N SER A 198 5.27 18.05 -11.54
CA SER A 198 4.18 17.73 -10.63
C SER A 198 4.64 16.82 -9.49
N PHE A 199 5.76 16.10 -9.63
CA PHE A 199 6.34 15.28 -8.57
C PHE A 199 7.10 16.14 -7.55
N ARG A 200 7.00 15.74 -6.28
CA ARG A 200 7.81 16.30 -5.19
C ARG A 200 9.27 15.94 -5.39
N ASP A 201 10.13 16.93 -5.21
CA ASP A 201 11.58 16.74 -5.17
C ASP A 201 11.98 16.03 -3.85
N PRO A 202 12.62 14.85 -3.89
CA PRO A 202 13.04 14.13 -2.68
C PRO A 202 14.08 14.88 -1.84
N GLU A 203 14.79 15.85 -2.42
CA GLU A 203 15.75 16.71 -1.71
C GLU A 203 15.17 18.11 -1.40
N GLY A 204 13.91 18.36 -1.78
CA GLY A 204 13.24 19.63 -1.55
C GLY A 204 12.87 19.88 -0.09
N THR A 205 12.73 21.16 0.26
CA THR A 205 12.27 21.59 1.59
C THR A 205 10.77 21.91 1.63
N ASP A 206 10.06 21.71 0.52
CA ASP A 206 8.64 22.03 0.37
C ASP A 206 7.75 21.04 1.15
N ASN A 207 6.87 21.58 1.99
CA ASN A 207 5.89 20.83 2.78
C ASN A 207 4.46 20.90 2.21
N ASN A 208 4.25 21.54 1.05
CA ASN A 208 2.93 21.63 0.41
C ASN A 208 2.38 20.24 0.08
N GLN A 209 1.09 19.98 0.31
CA GLN A 209 0.45 18.68 0.03
C GLN A 209 0.18 18.43 -1.47
N LEU A 210 0.23 19.47 -2.31
CA LEU A 210 -0.17 19.40 -3.72
C LEU A 210 0.75 18.57 -4.63
N PRO A 211 2.09 18.61 -4.51
CA PRO A 211 2.97 17.79 -5.35
C PRO A 211 2.78 16.28 -5.14
N TRP A 212 2.92 15.51 -6.23
CA TRP A 212 2.77 14.07 -6.25
C TRP A 212 3.94 13.33 -5.58
N PRO A 213 3.68 12.16 -4.97
CA PRO A 213 2.36 11.54 -4.81
C PRO A 213 1.55 12.16 -3.66
N TRP A 214 0.22 12.07 -3.75
CA TRP A 214 -0.70 12.53 -2.71
C TRP A 214 -0.82 11.53 -1.54
N ILE A 215 0.33 11.11 -1.02
CA ILE A 215 0.46 10.13 0.04
C ILE A 215 1.12 10.80 1.26
N TYR A 216 0.64 10.50 2.45
CA TYR A 216 1.27 10.98 3.70
C TYR A 216 2.70 10.44 3.83
N GLY A 217 3.58 11.23 4.45
CA GLY A 217 4.94 10.81 4.79
C GLY A 217 5.07 10.39 6.25
N ASP A 218 6.27 9.93 6.62
CA ASP A 218 6.56 9.41 7.97
C ASP A 218 6.31 10.41 9.11
N ALA A 219 6.38 11.71 8.83
CA ALA A 219 6.17 12.77 9.82
C ALA A 219 4.76 13.37 9.75
N MET A 220 3.79 12.61 9.21
CA MET A 220 2.39 13.02 9.17
C MET A 220 1.90 13.39 10.57
N ALA A 221 1.46 14.63 10.70
CA ALA A 221 0.80 15.14 11.90
C ALA A 221 -0.47 15.92 11.54
N LEU A 222 -1.33 16.13 12.55
CA LEU A 222 -2.45 17.07 12.50
C LEU A 222 -2.35 18.06 13.67
N PRO A 223 -2.31 19.38 13.42
CA PRO A 223 -2.18 20.01 12.09
C PRO A 223 -0.89 19.59 11.37
N PRO A 224 -0.80 19.77 10.03
CA PRO A 224 0.37 19.35 9.26
C PRO A 224 1.68 19.88 9.86
N ALA A 225 2.67 18.99 9.99
CA ALA A 225 3.98 19.37 10.49
C ALA A 225 4.72 20.26 9.47
N GLU A 226 5.49 21.24 9.97
CA GLU A 226 6.35 22.10 9.15
C GLU A 226 7.62 21.36 8.69
N THR A 227 7.43 20.26 7.97
CA THR A 227 8.52 19.42 7.46
C THR A 227 8.13 18.81 6.11
N PRO A 228 9.08 18.68 5.15
CA PRO A 228 8.81 17.97 3.90
C PRO A 228 8.40 16.52 4.12
N ARG A 229 8.78 15.91 5.27
CA ARG A 229 8.41 14.54 5.65
C ARG A 229 6.93 14.35 6.01
N GLN A 230 6.13 15.42 6.01
CA GLN A 230 4.66 15.33 6.11
C GLN A 230 4.05 14.56 4.94
N ASN A 231 4.72 14.58 3.77
CA ASN A 231 4.24 13.97 2.53
C ASN A 231 5.31 13.02 1.97
N ALA A 232 4.86 11.97 1.29
CA ALA A 232 5.76 11.00 0.67
C ALA A 232 6.43 11.55 -0.59
N VAL A 233 7.51 10.89 -0.99
CA VAL A 233 8.27 11.13 -2.22
C VAL A 233 8.52 9.81 -2.95
N VAL A 234 8.63 9.87 -4.28
CA VAL A 234 9.26 8.79 -5.03
C VAL A 234 10.73 8.66 -4.59
N SER A 235 11.35 7.49 -4.78
CA SER A 235 12.75 7.33 -4.37
C SER A 235 13.69 8.25 -5.17
N PRO A 236 14.86 8.64 -4.62
CA PRO A 236 15.88 9.36 -5.38
C PRO A 236 16.24 8.68 -6.72
N THR A 237 16.31 7.34 -6.74
CA THR A 237 16.52 6.55 -7.95
C THR A 237 15.39 6.71 -8.98
N GLN A 238 14.13 6.67 -8.54
CA GLN A 238 12.95 6.91 -9.39
C GLN A 238 12.91 8.35 -9.90
N TYR A 239 13.20 9.33 -9.03
CA TYR A 239 13.22 10.74 -9.39
C TYR A 239 14.29 11.04 -10.44
N ARG A 240 15.49 10.44 -10.32
CA ARG A 240 16.55 10.53 -11.34
C ARG A 240 16.09 10.00 -12.71
N ALA A 241 15.34 8.89 -12.73
CA ALA A 241 14.79 8.35 -13.97
C ALA A 241 13.75 9.30 -14.59
N LEU A 242 12.84 9.85 -13.78
CA LEU A 242 11.87 10.86 -14.22
C LEU A 242 12.56 12.12 -14.76
N GLN A 243 13.65 12.57 -14.14
CA GLN A 243 14.41 13.72 -14.59
C GLN A 243 15.08 13.48 -15.94
N ALA A 244 15.73 12.32 -16.14
CA ALA A 244 16.32 11.96 -17.43
C ALA A 244 15.26 11.85 -18.53
N TRP A 245 14.11 11.23 -18.23
CA TRP A 245 12.97 11.14 -19.14
C TRP A 245 12.41 12.52 -19.53
N ALA A 246 12.22 13.41 -18.57
CA ALA A 246 11.77 14.77 -18.82
C ALA A 246 12.79 15.58 -19.63
N ALA A 247 14.08 15.28 -19.48
CA ALA A 247 15.17 15.87 -20.28
C ALA A 247 15.32 15.24 -21.67
N GLY A 248 14.53 14.22 -22.01
CA GLY A 248 14.64 13.52 -23.30
C GLY A 248 15.80 12.51 -23.38
N GLN A 249 16.42 12.18 -22.25
CA GLN A 249 17.58 11.29 -22.14
C GLN A 249 17.13 9.86 -21.75
N PHE A 250 16.35 9.23 -22.62
CA PHE A 250 15.79 7.90 -22.36
C PHE A 250 15.58 7.12 -23.67
N VAL A 251 15.44 5.80 -23.53
CA VAL A 251 14.98 4.91 -24.61
C VAL A 251 13.59 4.38 -24.33
N ALA A 252 12.90 3.89 -25.37
CA ALA A 252 11.56 3.33 -25.21
C ALA A 252 11.56 2.09 -24.29
N SER A 253 12.52 1.19 -24.47
CA SER A 253 12.74 -0.03 -23.66
C SER A 253 14.19 -0.49 -23.78
N ARG A 254 14.75 -1.06 -22.70
CA ARG A 254 16.11 -1.64 -22.67
C ARG A 254 16.21 -3.04 -23.30
N GLY A 255 15.09 -3.66 -23.68
CA GLY A 255 15.08 -4.90 -24.47
C GLY A 255 14.56 -6.14 -23.74
N ARG A 256 13.33 -6.53 -24.06
CA ARG A 256 13.01 -7.65 -24.97
C ARG A 256 11.91 -7.14 -25.91
N PRO A 257 12.01 -7.31 -27.25
CA PRO A 257 10.85 -7.15 -28.10
C PRO A 257 9.76 -8.12 -27.63
N GLY A 258 8.57 -7.60 -27.30
CA GLY A 258 7.45 -8.40 -26.81
C GLY A 258 7.02 -8.08 -25.38
N ASP A 259 6.02 -8.81 -24.91
CA ASP A 259 5.47 -8.67 -23.57
C ASP A 259 6.37 -9.36 -22.53
N PRO A 260 6.41 -8.85 -21.28
CA PRO A 260 7.04 -9.58 -20.20
C PRO A 260 6.45 -11.00 -20.08
N PRO A 261 7.21 -11.98 -19.57
CA PRO A 261 6.70 -13.34 -19.40
C PRO A 261 5.42 -13.33 -18.56
N ASP A 262 4.36 -13.94 -19.09
CA ASP A 262 3.03 -14.08 -18.47
C ASP A 262 2.96 -15.21 -17.42
N ALA A 263 4.03 -16.01 -17.31
CA ALA A 263 4.15 -17.12 -16.37
C ALA A 263 5.58 -17.23 -15.85
N PHE A 264 5.72 -17.59 -14.57
CA PHE A 264 7.02 -17.77 -13.92
C PHE A 264 7.93 -18.78 -14.65
N SER A 265 7.35 -19.86 -15.20
CA SER A 265 8.08 -20.86 -15.97
C SER A 265 8.68 -20.35 -17.28
N LYS A 266 8.24 -19.18 -17.77
CA LYS A 266 8.79 -18.51 -18.96
C LYS A 266 9.87 -17.47 -18.61
N VAL A 267 10.14 -17.25 -17.32
CA VAL A 267 11.30 -16.46 -16.87
C VAL A 267 12.55 -17.32 -17.04
N GLU A 268 13.60 -16.74 -17.62
CA GLU A 268 14.87 -17.45 -17.77
C GLU A 268 15.37 -17.95 -16.43
N LEU A 269 15.95 -19.15 -16.41
CA LEU A 269 16.28 -19.84 -15.17
C LEU A 269 17.19 -19.00 -14.25
N GLN A 270 18.16 -18.28 -14.82
CA GLN A 270 19.06 -17.41 -14.05
C GLN A 270 18.37 -16.19 -13.45
N ASP A 271 17.25 -15.75 -14.02
CA ASP A 271 16.51 -14.55 -13.61
C ASP A 271 15.35 -14.89 -12.64
N GLN A 272 14.99 -16.17 -12.52
CA GLN A 272 13.91 -16.64 -11.66
C GLN A 272 14.07 -16.24 -10.17
N PRO A 273 15.25 -16.35 -9.53
CA PRO A 273 15.39 -15.93 -8.12
C PRO A 273 15.11 -14.44 -7.91
N ALA A 274 15.67 -13.57 -8.76
CA ALA A 274 15.44 -12.13 -8.68
C ALA A 274 13.97 -11.78 -8.98
N MET A 275 13.31 -12.54 -9.86
CA MET A 275 11.87 -12.40 -10.09
C MET A 275 11.05 -12.74 -8.84
N LEU A 276 11.42 -13.79 -8.09
CA LEU A 276 10.73 -14.14 -6.84
C LEU A 276 10.93 -13.08 -5.75
N ASP A 277 12.17 -12.59 -5.59
CA ASP A 277 12.47 -11.48 -4.67
C ASP A 277 11.61 -10.25 -5.02
N ARG A 278 11.55 -9.89 -6.31
CA ARG A 278 10.73 -8.78 -6.79
C ARG A 278 9.23 -9.02 -6.57
N ALA A 279 8.72 -10.20 -6.93
CA ALA A 279 7.30 -10.52 -6.84
C ALA A 279 6.79 -10.43 -5.40
N ALA A 280 7.57 -10.92 -4.43
CA ALA A 280 7.22 -10.86 -3.01
C ALA A 280 7.13 -9.40 -2.48
N LEU A 281 7.96 -8.50 -3.00
CA LEU A 281 8.10 -7.13 -2.47
C LEU A 281 7.35 -6.06 -3.28
N THR A 282 6.99 -6.33 -4.53
CA THR A 282 6.36 -5.34 -5.43
C THR A 282 4.97 -4.92 -4.96
N PHE A 283 4.27 -5.80 -4.24
CA PHE A 283 2.98 -5.43 -3.70
C PHE A 283 3.12 -4.67 -2.37
N CYS A 284 4.16 -4.95 -1.57
CA CYS A 284 4.31 -4.38 -0.24
C CYS A 284 4.55 -2.86 -0.26
N LEU A 285 4.13 -2.18 0.80
CA LEU A 285 4.22 -0.73 0.92
C LEU A 285 5.61 -0.27 1.38
N ALA A 286 5.99 0.95 0.99
CA ALA A 286 7.25 1.58 1.39
C ALA A 286 7.09 2.87 2.20
N ASP A 287 5.92 3.53 2.14
CA ASP A 287 5.63 4.80 2.81
C ASP A 287 4.12 4.95 3.02
N ALA A 288 3.66 5.73 4.00
CA ALA A 288 4.43 6.18 5.17
C ALA A 288 4.84 4.99 6.05
N PHE A 289 5.94 5.10 6.78
CA PHE A 289 6.21 4.21 7.90
C PHE A 289 5.66 4.80 9.19
N HIS A 290 4.34 4.66 9.36
CA HIS A 290 3.59 5.24 10.47
C HIS A 290 2.45 4.33 11.02
N PRO A 291 2.71 3.04 11.33
CA PRO A 291 3.95 2.28 11.14
C PRO A 291 4.06 1.65 9.75
N GLY A 292 2.97 1.41 9.01
CA GLY A 292 2.97 0.71 7.72
C GLY A 292 1.94 -0.43 7.72
N CYS A 293 2.05 -1.39 6.80
CA CYS A 293 1.21 -2.60 6.84
C CYS A 293 2.03 -3.89 7.01
N GLU A 294 2.96 -4.19 6.10
CA GLU A 294 3.72 -5.44 6.16
C GLU A 294 4.97 -5.34 7.04
N VAL A 295 5.70 -4.24 6.89
CA VAL A 295 6.93 -3.90 7.63
C VAL A 295 6.98 -2.39 7.83
N THR A 296 7.97 -1.91 8.59
CA THR A 296 8.15 -0.48 8.86
C THR A 296 9.61 -0.03 8.71
N TRP A 297 9.90 1.16 9.20
CA TRP A 297 11.13 1.93 9.02
C TRP A 297 12.45 1.17 9.24
N PRO A 298 12.59 0.13 10.10
CA PRO A 298 13.83 -0.62 10.19
C PRO A 298 14.28 -1.10 8.83
N ILE A 299 13.37 -1.60 7.98
CA ILE A 299 13.70 -2.22 6.68
C ILE A 299 14.52 -1.33 5.73
N ARG A 300 14.55 0.00 5.96
CA ARG A 300 15.36 0.95 5.18
C ARG A 300 16.79 1.12 5.67
N HIS A 301 17.24 0.34 6.66
CA HIS A 301 18.60 0.38 7.18
C HIS A 301 19.46 -0.74 6.56
N LEU A 302 20.57 -0.36 5.90
CA LEU A 302 21.49 -1.32 5.27
C LEU A 302 22.08 -2.34 6.23
N THR A 303 22.19 -1.99 7.51
CA THR A 303 22.69 -2.86 8.58
C THR A 303 21.86 -4.14 8.77
N LEU A 304 20.60 -4.16 8.33
CA LEU A 304 19.75 -5.35 8.32
C LEU A 304 20.15 -6.37 7.27
N PHE A 305 20.95 -6.01 6.27
CA PHE A 305 21.23 -6.85 5.12
C PHE A 305 22.70 -7.23 5.02
N HIS A 306 23.01 -8.45 4.58
CA HIS A 306 24.39 -8.84 4.22
C HIS A 306 24.64 -8.87 2.71
N ALA A 307 23.58 -8.90 1.91
CA ALA A 307 23.57 -8.73 0.47
C ALA A 307 22.19 -8.14 0.07
N PRO A 308 22.02 -7.63 -1.16
CA PRO A 308 20.70 -7.21 -1.64
C PRO A 308 19.64 -8.28 -1.39
N PHE A 309 18.54 -7.89 -0.73
CA PHE A 309 17.41 -8.76 -0.41
C PHE A 309 17.74 -9.95 0.52
N ARG A 310 18.86 -9.93 1.24
CA ARG A 310 19.24 -10.98 2.21
C ARG A 310 19.43 -10.41 3.60
N ILE A 311 18.46 -10.69 4.48
CA ILE A 311 18.43 -10.23 5.87
C ILE A 311 19.53 -10.94 6.67
N ARG A 312 20.21 -10.20 7.55
CA ARG A 312 21.19 -10.74 8.49
C ARG A 312 20.47 -11.52 9.58
N HIS A 313 20.81 -12.78 9.75
CA HIS A 313 20.25 -13.60 10.81
C HIS A 313 21.05 -13.42 12.12
N ARG A 314 20.35 -13.15 13.22
CA ARG A 314 20.93 -13.25 14.57
C ARG A 314 21.26 -14.72 14.84
N SER A 315 22.47 -14.97 15.34
CA SER A 315 22.90 -16.33 15.66
C SER A 315 21.98 -16.95 16.71
N PRO A 316 21.60 -18.24 16.63
CA PRO A 316 20.68 -18.87 17.57
C PRO A 316 21.10 -18.79 19.05
N GLY A 317 22.41 -18.66 19.33
CA GLY A 317 22.95 -18.51 20.68
C GLY A 317 23.11 -17.06 21.16
N ALA A 318 22.70 -16.07 20.37
CA ALA A 318 22.77 -14.66 20.73
C ALA A 318 21.38 -14.18 21.19
N PRO A 319 21.19 -13.88 22.48
CA PRO A 319 19.91 -13.37 22.97
C PRO A 319 19.60 -12.00 22.38
N GLU A 320 18.32 -11.62 22.38
CA GLU A 320 17.94 -10.25 22.10
C GLU A 320 18.55 -9.32 23.17
N PRO A 321 19.18 -8.20 22.77
CA PRO A 321 19.65 -7.19 23.70
C PRO A 321 18.51 -6.59 24.51
N ASP A 322 18.74 -6.34 25.80
CA ASP A 322 17.85 -5.52 26.62
C ASP A 322 18.11 -4.03 26.33
N TYR A 323 17.14 -3.37 25.70
CA TYR A 323 17.21 -1.94 25.39
C TYR A 323 16.72 -1.04 26.54
N GLY A 324 16.36 -1.62 27.67
CA GLY A 324 15.78 -0.93 28.83
C GLY A 324 14.28 -0.67 28.68
N SER A 325 13.73 0.19 29.56
CA SER A 325 12.29 0.48 29.61
C SER A 325 11.79 1.38 28.48
N GLN A 326 12.68 1.95 27.67
CA GLN A 326 12.34 2.82 26.55
C GLN A 326 13.37 2.67 25.44
N LEU A 327 12.89 2.47 24.22
CA LEU A 327 13.72 2.49 23.03
C LEU A 327 13.74 3.92 22.44
N THR A 328 14.83 4.64 22.64
CA THR A 328 15.01 5.98 22.05
C THR A 328 15.61 5.89 20.64
N PRO A 329 15.50 6.94 19.80
CA PRO A 329 16.18 6.98 18.51
C PRO A 329 17.70 6.75 18.62
N GLU A 330 18.35 7.28 19.65
CA GLU A 330 19.79 7.10 19.87
C GLU A 330 20.14 5.64 20.15
N VAL A 331 19.35 4.95 20.98
CA VAL A 331 19.54 3.51 21.26
C VAL A 331 19.26 2.70 20.00
N ALA A 332 18.16 3.00 19.31
CA ALA A 332 17.72 2.26 18.13
C ALA A 332 18.77 2.33 16.99
N LEU A 333 19.38 3.50 16.79
CA LEU A 333 20.37 3.75 15.73
C LEU A 333 21.81 3.40 16.14
N SER A 334 22.04 2.97 17.38
CA SER A 334 23.37 2.63 17.87
C SER A 334 23.92 1.33 17.26
N ALA A 335 25.22 1.08 17.43
CA ALA A 335 25.86 -0.16 17.00
C ALA A 335 25.30 -1.41 17.71
N GLU A 336 24.78 -1.24 18.93
CA GLU A 336 24.17 -2.30 19.74
C GLU A 336 22.63 -2.30 19.62
N GLY A 337 22.07 -1.48 18.73
CA GLY A 337 20.63 -1.35 18.54
C GLY A 337 19.99 -2.52 17.78
N PRO A 338 18.65 -2.53 17.63
CA PRO A 338 17.89 -3.61 17.00
C PRO A 338 17.99 -3.66 15.47
N LEU A 339 18.73 -2.75 14.83
CA LEU A 339 18.75 -2.56 13.37
C LEU A 339 19.84 -3.37 12.65
N HIS A 340 20.37 -4.42 13.28
CA HIS A 340 21.43 -5.26 12.73
C HIS A 340 20.92 -6.68 12.44
N ALA A 341 21.52 -7.70 13.04
CA ALA A 341 21.10 -9.08 12.84
C ALA A 341 19.74 -9.36 13.52
N GLN A 342 18.82 -10.00 12.79
CA GLN A 342 17.43 -10.23 13.18
C GLN A 342 17.19 -11.67 13.61
N GLY A 343 16.42 -11.85 14.69
CA GLY A 343 15.81 -13.11 15.09
C GLY A 343 14.32 -13.18 14.71
N PRO A 344 13.66 -14.33 14.93
CA PRO A 344 12.23 -14.48 14.67
C PRO A 344 11.40 -13.41 15.41
N GLY A 345 10.47 -12.75 14.70
CA GLY A 345 9.61 -11.68 15.23
C GLY A 345 10.20 -10.27 15.20
N ASP A 346 11.49 -10.12 14.87
CA ASP A 346 12.16 -8.82 14.96
C ASP A 346 11.73 -7.82 13.88
N LEU A 347 11.13 -8.28 12.77
CA LEU A 347 10.64 -7.41 11.70
C LEU A 347 9.20 -6.94 11.93
N THR A 348 8.33 -7.79 12.49
CA THR A 348 6.91 -7.45 12.71
C THR A 348 6.63 -6.87 14.11
N ARG A 349 7.57 -6.96 15.07
CA ARG A 349 7.39 -6.38 16.43
C ARG A 349 7.09 -4.88 16.47
N TRP A 350 7.36 -4.18 15.38
CA TRP A 350 7.20 -2.72 15.27
C TRP A 350 5.81 -2.30 14.76
N MET A 351 5.01 -3.26 14.30
CA MET A 351 3.70 -3.00 13.71
C MET A 351 2.65 -2.80 14.80
N GLY A 352 1.49 -2.25 14.42
CA GLY A 352 0.39 -2.03 15.35
C GLY A 352 -0.18 -3.32 15.93
N LEU A 353 -0.44 -3.34 17.23
CA LEU A 353 -1.00 -4.47 17.97
C LEU A 353 -2.40 -4.12 18.55
N PRO A 354 -3.45 -4.84 18.15
CA PRO A 354 -3.49 -5.79 17.04
C PRO A 354 -3.55 -5.04 15.69
N TRP A 355 -3.04 -5.66 14.62
CA TRP A 355 -2.97 -5.03 13.29
C TRP A 355 -4.33 -4.53 12.74
N GLN A 356 -5.45 -5.12 13.20
CA GLN A 356 -6.81 -4.69 12.85
C GLN A 356 -7.14 -3.29 13.38
N ALA A 357 -6.59 -2.90 14.54
CA ALA A 357 -6.80 -1.57 15.10
C ALA A 357 -6.19 -0.50 14.20
N ASP A 358 -5.00 -0.78 13.65
CA ASP A 358 -4.32 0.07 12.67
C ASP A 358 -5.12 0.14 11.36
N THR A 359 -5.48 -1.03 10.81
CA THR A 359 -6.24 -1.14 9.55
C THR A 359 -7.57 -0.38 9.59
N GLY A 360 -8.32 -0.43 10.69
CA GLY A 360 -9.59 0.28 10.84
C GLY A 360 -9.46 1.81 10.87
N TYR A 361 -8.24 2.31 11.08
CA TYR A 361 -7.92 3.72 11.16
C TYR A 361 -6.90 4.19 10.12
N CYS A 362 -6.42 3.36 9.20
CA CYS A 362 -5.64 3.81 8.04
C CYS A 362 -6.54 4.48 6.99
N ARG A 363 -6.62 5.82 7.00
CA ARG A 363 -7.58 6.60 6.19
C ARG A 363 -6.92 7.64 5.26
N SER A 364 -7.77 8.40 4.58
CA SER A 364 -7.41 9.56 3.75
C SER A 364 -8.03 10.86 4.28
N GLY A 365 -7.55 12.00 3.79
CA GLY A 365 -8.24 13.28 3.97
C GLY A 365 -8.45 13.66 5.43
N TYR A 366 -7.45 13.41 6.29
CA TYR A 366 -7.53 13.78 7.70
C TYR A 366 -7.68 15.29 7.91
N ASP A 367 -7.13 16.08 6.99
CA ASP A 367 -7.42 17.51 6.88
C ASP A 367 -8.51 17.73 5.80
N THR A 368 -9.77 17.59 6.22
CA THR A 368 -10.93 17.76 5.32
C THR A 368 -11.17 19.20 4.88
N ASP A 369 -10.52 20.18 5.53
CA ASP A 369 -10.57 21.57 5.07
C ASP A 369 -9.67 21.79 3.85
N TYR A 370 -8.60 20.98 3.70
CA TYR A 370 -7.79 20.91 2.49
C TYR A 370 -8.49 20.09 1.40
N ASP A 371 -8.68 18.78 1.61
CA ASP A 371 -9.34 17.86 0.68
C ASP A 371 -9.81 16.57 1.40
N PRO A 372 -11.03 16.06 1.11
CA PRO A 372 -11.58 14.88 1.80
C PRO A 372 -10.96 13.54 1.36
N PHE A 373 -10.24 13.49 0.23
CA PHE A 373 -9.73 12.26 -0.35
C PHE A 373 -8.20 12.17 -0.33
N VAL A 374 -7.51 13.31 -0.27
CA VAL A 374 -6.04 13.37 -0.28
C VAL A 374 -5.47 14.39 0.71
N PRO A 375 -4.25 14.18 1.24
CA PRO A 375 -3.41 12.98 1.07
C PRO A 375 -4.03 11.74 1.73
N THR A 376 -3.45 10.57 1.44
CA THR A 376 -3.89 9.28 2.00
C THR A 376 -2.71 8.45 2.51
N PHE A 377 -2.94 7.51 3.43
CA PHE A 377 -1.90 6.56 3.86
C PHE A 377 -1.68 5.49 2.79
N TRP A 378 -2.39 4.35 2.87
CA TRP A 378 -2.07 3.17 2.08
C TRP A 378 -3.27 2.61 1.30
N PRO A 379 -3.86 3.39 0.37
CA PRO A 379 -5.07 2.99 -0.34
C PRO A 379 -4.93 1.67 -1.13
N ALA A 380 -3.71 1.33 -1.56
CA ALA A 380 -3.44 0.05 -2.23
C ALA A 380 -3.62 -1.19 -1.33
N ARG A 381 -3.53 -1.01 0.00
CA ARG A 381 -3.74 -2.09 1.00
C ARG A 381 -5.03 -1.95 1.75
N VAL A 382 -5.36 -0.73 2.14
CA VAL A 382 -6.54 -0.37 2.91
C VAL A 382 -7.31 0.65 2.06
N PRO A 383 -8.20 0.21 1.16
CA PRO A 383 -8.94 1.11 0.29
C PRO A 383 -9.66 2.21 1.07
N ASN A 384 -9.79 3.40 0.48
CA ASN A 384 -10.53 4.50 1.11
C ASN A 384 -11.92 4.63 0.51
N GLN A 385 -12.02 4.68 -0.82
CA GLN A 385 -13.30 4.73 -1.55
C GLN A 385 -13.31 3.72 -2.69
N VAL A 386 -14.34 2.88 -2.76
CA VAL A 386 -14.41 1.71 -3.67
C VAL A 386 -15.67 1.69 -4.53
N LEU A 387 -15.61 1.07 -5.71
CA LEU A 387 -16.80 0.72 -6.48
C LEU A 387 -17.46 -0.50 -5.84
N THR A 388 -18.74 -0.43 -5.53
CA THR A 388 -19.47 -1.58 -4.96
C THR A 388 -20.05 -2.45 -6.05
N GLU A 389 -20.27 -3.74 -5.75
CA GLU A 389 -20.93 -4.66 -6.68
C GLU A 389 -22.31 -4.14 -7.16
N PRO A 390 -23.20 -3.59 -6.31
CA PRO A 390 -24.45 -3.00 -6.80
C PRO A 390 -24.24 -1.84 -7.78
N ASN A 391 -23.26 -0.96 -7.53
CA ASN A 391 -22.96 0.15 -8.46
C ASN A 391 -22.40 -0.37 -9.77
N TYR A 392 -21.49 -1.34 -9.72
CA TYR A 392 -20.94 -2.00 -10.89
C TYR A 392 -22.05 -2.60 -11.78
N GLN A 393 -23.02 -3.31 -11.20
CA GLN A 393 -24.15 -3.87 -11.95
C GLN A 393 -25.00 -2.81 -12.67
N VAL A 394 -25.15 -1.61 -12.08
CA VAL A 394 -25.78 -0.47 -12.77
C VAL A 394 -24.90 0.03 -13.91
N VAL A 395 -23.59 0.18 -13.68
CA VAL A 395 -22.64 0.69 -14.68
C VAL A 395 -22.61 -0.16 -15.94
N ILE A 396 -22.57 -1.49 -15.81
CA ILE A 396 -22.48 -2.39 -16.97
C ILE A 396 -23.81 -2.65 -17.67
N ASN A 397 -24.95 -2.32 -17.05
CA ASN A 397 -26.27 -2.59 -17.62
C ASN A 397 -26.60 -1.60 -18.76
N PRO A 398 -26.67 -2.04 -20.03
CA PRO A 398 -26.96 -1.14 -21.16
C PRO A 398 -28.40 -0.60 -21.16
N HIS A 399 -29.30 -1.19 -20.36
CA HIS A 399 -30.69 -0.74 -20.24
C HIS A 399 -30.89 0.37 -19.21
N GLU A 400 -29.89 0.65 -18.37
CA GLU A 400 -29.95 1.78 -17.45
C GLU A 400 -29.66 3.11 -18.18
N PRO A 401 -30.33 4.21 -17.80
CA PRO A 401 -30.05 5.51 -18.38
C PRO A 401 -28.57 5.89 -18.22
N ARG A 402 -27.94 6.43 -19.28
CA ARG A 402 -26.52 6.81 -19.31
C ARG A 402 -26.10 7.63 -18.08
N GLY A 403 -26.88 8.64 -17.72
CA GLY A 403 -26.60 9.48 -16.55
C GLY A 403 -26.60 8.70 -15.22
N ARG A 404 -27.43 7.65 -15.10
CA ARG A 404 -27.42 6.79 -13.91
C ARG A 404 -26.18 5.89 -13.87
N ARG A 405 -25.78 5.35 -15.02
CA ARG A 405 -24.55 4.56 -15.16
C ARG A 405 -23.32 5.39 -14.79
N LEU A 406 -23.24 6.63 -15.25
CA LEU A 406 -22.17 7.58 -14.89
C LEU A 406 -22.19 7.94 -13.40
N ALA A 407 -23.38 8.18 -12.84
CA ALA A 407 -23.54 8.43 -11.41
C ALA A 407 -23.08 7.23 -10.58
N ALA A 408 -23.44 6.00 -10.97
CA ALA A 408 -23.03 4.77 -10.28
C ALA A 408 -21.51 4.52 -10.37
N LEU A 409 -20.85 4.84 -11.49
CA LEU A 409 -19.39 4.75 -11.60
C LEU A 409 -18.67 5.74 -10.68
N THR A 410 -19.26 6.93 -10.51
CA THR A 410 -18.68 8.02 -9.72
C THR A 410 -18.99 7.88 -8.22
N ASP A 411 -20.10 7.22 -7.88
CA ASP A 411 -20.50 6.93 -6.52
C ASP A 411 -19.63 5.83 -5.92
N ARG A 412 -18.73 6.22 -5.03
CA ARG A 412 -17.76 5.33 -4.38
C ARG A 412 -18.08 5.25 -2.89
N MET A 413 -18.27 4.03 -2.39
CA MET A 413 -18.52 3.77 -0.97
C MET A 413 -17.24 4.01 -0.18
N VAL A 414 -17.34 4.63 1.00
CA VAL A 414 -16.22 4.68 1.95
C VAL A 414 -16.01 3.28 2.50
N TRP A 415 -14.82 2.72 2.30
CA TRP A 415 -14.53 1.31 2.61
C TRP A 415 -14.67 0.99 4.10
N THR A 416 -14.40 1.95 4.99
CA THR A 416 -14.53 1.81 6.45
C THR A 416 -15.96 2.10 6.97
N ASP A 417 -16.94 2.38 6.11
CA ASP A 417 -18.34 2.58 6.54
C ASP A 417 -18.94 1.42 7.35
N PRO A 418 -18.54 0.15 7.19
CA PRO A 418 -19.02 -0.92 8.07
C PRO A 418 -18.64 -0.72 9.55
N LEU A 419 -17.63 0.10 9.84
CA LEU A 419 -17.13 0.34 11.20
C LEU A 419 -17.91 1.48 11.88
N GLN A 420 -18.57 1.16 12.98
CA GLN A 420 -19.54 2.02 13.66
C GLN A 420 -19.30 2.13 15.17
N GLY A 421 -19.71 3.26 15.76
CA GLY A 421 -19.59 3.52 17.20
C GLY A 421 -18.26 4.17 17.61
N SER A 422 -17.84 3.91 18.85
CA SER A 422 -16.63 4.46 19.45
C SER A 422 -15.36 3.96 18.76
N THR A 423 -14.21 4.58 19.04
CA THR A 423 -12.90 4.15 18.52
C THR A 423 -12.58 2.70 18.84
N ALA A 424 -12.67 2.33 20.13
CA ALA A 424 -12.49 0.94 20.54
C ALA A 424 -13.51 0.00 19.86
N GLY A 425 -14.77 0.43 19.75
CA GLY A 425 -15.82 -0.36 19.10
C GLY A 425 -15.54 -0.64 17.62
N GLN A 426 -15.01 0.35 16.88
CA GLN A 426 -14.61 0.19 15.48
C GLN A 426 -13.40 -0.75 15.34
N MET A 427 -12.40 -0.63 16.21
CA MET A 427 -11.23 -1.53 16.22
C MET A 427 -11.64 -2.98 16.50
N GLU A 428 -12.50 -3.20 17.51
CA GLU A 428 -13.03 -4.54 17.80
C GLU A 428 -13.91 -5.08 16.69
N GLN A 429 -14.67 -4.23 15.98
CA GLN A 429 -15.39 -4.66 14.79
C GLN A 429 -14.41 -5.14 13.73
N MET A 430 -13.35 -4.39 13.44
CA MET A 430 -12.32 -4.85 12.50
C MET A 430 -11.73 -6.21 12.92
N VAL A 431 -11.44 -6.43 14.21
CA VAL A 431 -11.00 -7.75 14.72
C VAL A 431 -12.00 -8.86 14.36
N ARG A 432 -13.30 -8.59 14.43
CA ARG A 432 -14.36 -9.58 14.13
C ARG A 432 -14.63 -9.78 12.65
N ILE A 433 -14.58 -8.71 11.85
CA ILE A 433 -15.10 -8.70 10.47
C ILE A 433 -14.03 -8.43 9.41
N PHE A 434 -12.73 -8.46 9.74
CA PHE A 434 -11.67 -8.19 8.76
C PHE A 434 -11.82 -9.03 7.48
N GLY A 435 -12.17 -10.30 7.61
CA GLY A 435 -12.40 -11.20 6.46
C GLY A 435 -13.65 -10.89 5.62
N ASP A 436 -14.58 -10.08 6.14
CA ASP A 436 -15.78 -9.63 5.43
C ASP A 436 -15.61 -8.24 4.78
N MET A 437 -14.53 -7.53 5.09
CA MET A 437 -14.24 -6.23 4.49
C MET A 437 -13.98 -6.36 2.98
N GLY A 438 -14.26 -5.30 2.23
CA GLY A 438 -14.31 -5.35 0.76
C GLY A 438 -12.95 -5.66 0.13
N LEU A 439 -12.86 -6.77 -0.60
CA LEU A 439 -11.72 -7.13 -1.44
C LEU A 439 -11.93 -6.57 -2.86
N VAL A 440 -11.01 -5.72 -3.33
CA VAL A 440 -11.09 -5.08 -4.64
C VAL A 440 -10.58 -6.02 -5.74
N GLU A 441 -11.50 -6.47 -6.58
CA GLU A 441 -11.26 -7.46 -7.63
C GLU A 441 -11.44 -6.88 -9.02
N VAL A 442 -10.66 -7.37 -9.98
CA VAL A 442 -10.81 -7.01 -11.39
C VAL A 442 -12.10 -7.61 -11.96
N ARG A 443 -12.87 -6.80 -12.68
CA ARG A 443 -14.09 -7.16 -13.41
C ARG A 443 -14.05 -6.57 -14.82
N GLU A 444 -14.75 -7.21 -15.74
CA GLU A 444 -14.96 -6.66 -17.09
C GLU A 444 -15.71 -5.33 -17.00
N GLY A 445 -15.33 -4.35 -17.79
CA GLY A 445 -15.99 -3.05 -17.86
C GLY A 445 -16.89 -2.93 -19.08
N VAL A 446 -16.98 -1.73 -19.65
CA VAL A 446 -17.71 -1.48 -20.89
C VAL A 446 -16.69 -1.18 -21.97
N ALA A 447 -16.48 -2.13 -22.89
CA ALA A 447 -15.54 -1.96 -23.98
C ALA A 447 -15.99 -0.86 -24.97
N ASP A 448 -15.01 -0.23 -25.61
CA ASP A 448 -15.20 0.74 -26.70
C ASP A 448 -16.12 1.93 -26.37
N ASP A 449 -16.13 2.32 -25.10
CA ASP A 449 -16.99 3.39 -24.58
C ASP A 449 -16.15 4.57 -24.06
N PRO A 450 -16.41 5.82 -24.49
CA PRO A 450 -15.60 6.97 -24.10
C PRO A 450 -15.76 7.39 -22.64
N ASP A 451 -16.87 7.03 -21.98
CA ASP A 451 -17.13 7.43 -20.59
C ASP A 451 -16.96 6.27 -19.58
N PHE A 452 -16.81 5.03 -20.06
CA PHE A 452 -16.69 3.86 -19.21
C PHE A 452 -15.41 3.08 -19.51
N PRO A 453 -14.62 2.72 -18.49
CA PRO A 453 -13.41 1.96 -18.72
C PRO A 453 -13.73 0.51 -19.15
N PRO A 454 -12.88 -0.10 -20.00
CA PRO A 454 -13.05 -1.49 -20.46
C PRO A 454 -12.80 -2.54 -19.38
N THR A 455 -12.15 -2.14 -18.28
CA THR A 455 -11.89 -2.97 -17.09
C THR A 455 -12.18 -2.12 -15.86
N MET A 456 -12.80 -2.73 -14.85
CA MET A 456 -13.08 -2.09 -13.57
C MET A 456 -12.49 -2.88 -12.43
N MET A 457 -12.28 -2.24 -11.27
CA MET A 457 -12.07 -2.96 -10.03
C MET A 457 -13.20 -2.68 -9.03
N VAL A 458 -13.76 -3.74 -8.48
CA VAL A 458 -15.01 -3.76 -7.71
C VAL A 458 -14.75 -4.41 -6.37
N ALA A 459 -15.21 -3.79 -5.29
CA ALA A 459 -15.11 -4.35 -3.95
C ALA A 459 -16.22 -5.39 -3.71
N SER A 460 -15.78 -6.63 -3.49
CA SER A 460 -16.61 -7.74 -3.04
C SER A 460 -16.54 -7.84 -1.51
N PHE A 461 -17.68 -7.76 -0.85
CA PHE A 461 -17.79 -7.83 0.61
C PHE A 461 -18.29 -9.20 1.05
N GLY A 462 -17.82 -9.66 2.20
CA GLY A 462 -18.31 -10.88 2.85
C GLY A 462 -19.69 -10.69 3.49
N PRO A 463 -20.33 -11.78 3.96
CA PRO A 463 -21.68 -11.74 4.53
C PRO A 463 -21.85 -10.82 5.74
N GLY A 464 -20.76 -10.51 6.46
CA GLY A 464 -20.77 -9.55 7.58
C GLY A 464 -20.97 -8.08 7.17
N VAL A 465 -20.86 -7.75 5.88
CA VAL A 465 -20.97 -6.38 5.39
C VAL A 465 -21.94 -6.30 4.20
N GLN A 466 -22.92 -5.40 4.30
CA GLN A 466 -23.87 -5.12 3.21
C GLN A 466 -23.55 -3.76 2.57
N PRO A 467 -23.14 -3.73 1.29
CA PRO A 467 -22.95 -2.48 0.57
C PRO A 467 -24.26 -1.69 0.41
N PRO A 468 -24.20 -0.35 0.33
CA PRO A 468 -25.38 0.48 0.10
C PRO A 468 -25.99 0.21 -1.29
N PRO A 469 -27.30 0.47 -1.47
CA PRO A 469 -27.94 0.36 -2.77
C PRO A 469 -27.42 1.46 -3.73
N PRO A 470 -27.47 1.22 -5.06
CA PRO A 470 -27.01 2.20 -6.03
C PRO A 470 -27.80 3.50 -6.00
N PRO A 471 -27.18 4.63 -6.43
CA PRO A 471 -27.87 5.89 -6.48
C PRO A 471 -29.09 5.80 -7.41
N THR A 472 -30.21 6.34 -6.94
CA THR A 472 -31.35 6.65 -7.81
C THR A 472 -31.00 7.95 -8.53
N ALA A 473 -30.74 7.89 -9.83
CA ALA A 473 -30.48 9.11 -10.58
C ALA A 473 -31.70 10.05 -10.44
N ARG A 474 -31.47 11.31 -10.09
CA ARG A 474 -32.37 12.36 -10.58
C ARG A 474 -32.19 12.37 -12.09
N PRO A 475 -33.28 12.38 -12.90
CA PRO A 475 -33.14 12.49 -14.34
C PRO A 475 -32.21 13.66 -14.64
N ALA A 476 -31.21 13.42 -15.48
CA ALA A 476 -30.37 14.49 -16.00
C ALA A 476 -31.33 15.55 -16.50
N VAL A 477 -31.33 16.73 -15.86
CA VAL A 477 -32.10 17.85 -16.36
C VAL A 477 -31.50 18.09 -17.73
N ALA A 478 -32.23 17.69 -18.78
CA ALA A 478 -31.89 17.99 -20.16
C ALA A 478 -31.43 19.44 -20.17
N ALA A 479 -30.20 19.69 -20.64
CA ALA A 479 -29.54 20.97 -20.53
C ALA A 479 -30.50 22.10 -20.91
N ALA A 480 -31.16 22.68 -19.90
CA ALA A 480 -32.09 23.75 -20.11
C ALA A 480 -31.19 24.96 -20.41
N PRO A 481 -31.33 25.61 -21.57
CA PRO A 481 -30.54 26.78 -21.85
C PRO A 481 -30.89 27.82 -20.78
N ARG A 482 -29.91 28.13 -19.92
CA ARG A 482 -30.01 29.10 -18.81
C ARG A 482 -30.98 28.74 -17.68
N ALA A 483 -30.86 27.56 -17.08
CA ALA A 483 -31.27 27.45 -15.68
C ALA A 483 -30.36 28.37 -14.84
N ALA A 484 -30.95 29.20 -13.96
CA ALA A 484 -30.17 29.95 -12.98
C ALA A 484 -29.29 28.97 -12.19
N ALA A 485 -28.03 29.35 -11.95
CA ALA A 485 -27.14 28.51 -11.16
C ALA A 485 -27.84 28.17 -9.83
N PRO A 486 -27.87 26.89 -9.43
CA PRO A 486 -28.46 26.52 -8.15
C PRO A 486 -27.75 27.32 -7.03
N PRO A 487 -28.48 27.69 -5.96
CA PRO A 487 -27.86 28.39 -4.85
C PRO A 487 -26.71 27.56 -4.29
N VAL A 488 -25.56 28.21 -4.04
CA VAL A 488 -24.42 27.55 -3.39
C VAL A 488 -24.88 27.08 -2.01
N PRO A 489 -24.74 25.78 -1.68
CA PRO A 489 -25.09 25.30 -0.36
C PRO A 489 -24.35 26.08 0.73
N PRO A 490 -24.93 26.28 1.92
CA PRO A 490 -24.23 26.92 3.03
C PRO A 490 -22.89 26.22 3.32
N ALA A 491 -21.86 26.98 3.71
CA ALA A 491 -20.52 26.44 3.97
C ALA A 491 -20.53 25.27 4.98
N GLU A 492 -21.42 25.31 5.96
CA GLU A 492 -21.59 24.22 6.95
C GLU A 492 -22.14 22.92 6.34
N GLU A 493 -22.97 23.02 5.30
CA GLU A 493 -23.42 21.85 4.56
C GLU A 493 -22.29 21.23 3.74
N LEU A 494 -21.48 22.07 3.10
CA LEU A 494 -20.30 21.64 2.34
C LEU A 494 -19.27 20.96 3.25
N ARG A 495 -18.99 21.51 4.44
CA ARG A 495 -18.10 20.89 5.43
C ARG A 495 -18.61 19.54 5.92
N ARG A 496 -19.90 19.44 6.27
CA ARG A 496 -20.50 18.15 6.68
C ARG A 496 -20.49 17.12 5.55
N ARG A 497 -20.57 17.55 4.30
CA ARG A 497 -20.44 16.68 3.13
C ARG A 497 -19.00 16.19 2.98
N ALA A 498 -18.01 17.08 3.03
CA ALA A 498 -16.60 16.72 2.96
C ALA A 498 -16.19 15.73 4.05
N LEU A 499 -16.65 15.93 5.30
CA LEU A 499 -16.45 14.98 6.40
C LEU A 499 -16.95 13.58 6.06
N ARG A 500 -18.20 13.45 5.58
CA ARG A 500 -18.76 12.16 5.20
C ARG A 500 -18.03 11.51 4.03
N GLU A 501 -17.67 12.30 3.03
CA GLU A 501 -16.93 11.82 1.86
C GLU A 501 -15.52 11.33 2.23
N ALA A 502 -14.92 11.88 3.29
CA ALA A 502 -13.67 11.42 3.89
C ALA A 502 -13.83 10.22 4.86
N GLY A 503 -15.06 9.77 5.11
CA GLY A 503 -15.35 8.66 6.04
C GLY A 503 -15.51 9.05 7.51
N TRP A 504 -15.70 10.34 7.80
CA TRP A 504 -16.01 10.88 9.12
C TRP A 504 -17.51 11.15 9.28
N LYS A 505 -18.08 10.73 10.41
CA LYS A 505 -19.50 10.96 10.73
C LYS A 505 -19.75 12.33 11.32
N SER A 506 -18.76 12.88 12.00
CA SER A 506 -18.80 14.21 12.61
C SER A 506 -17.39 14.78 12.74
N LYS A 507 -17.31 16.09 12.93
CA LYS A 507 -16.05 16.78 13.25
C LYS A 507 -15.45 16.29 14.56
N GLU A 508 -16.29 16.04 15.57
CA GLU A 508 -15.86 15.48 16.85
C GLU A 508 -15.19 14.11 16.69
N GLN A 509 -15.72 13.24 15.83
CA GLN A 509 -15.11 11.93 15.55
C GLN A 509 -13.73 12.08 14.88
N GLN A 510 -13.57 13.04 13.98
CA GLN A 510 -12.29 13.33 13.33
C GLN A 510 -11.27 13.89 14.34
N GLU A 511 -11.68 14.83 15.20
CA GLU A 511 -10.82 15.42 16.24
C GLU A 511 -10.42 14.41 17.33
N GLN A 512 -11.29 13.45 17.63
CA GLN A 512 -11.04 12.35 18.57
C GLN A 512 -10.42 11.12 17.91
N ALA A 513 -10.21 11.15 16.58
CA ALA A 513 -9.57 10.04 15.89
C ALA A 513 -8.17 9.84 16.50
N PRO A 514 -7.83 8.61 16.87
CA PRO A 514 -6.49 8.36 17.35
C PRO A 514 -5.51 8.57 16.20
N LEU A 515 -4.44 9.32 16.49
CA LEU A 515 -3.31 9.48 15.59
C LEU A 515 -2.12 8.78 16.23
N PRO A 516 -1.30 8.05 15.45
CA PRO A 516 -0.15 7.32 15.98
C PRO A 516 0.86 8.18 16.74
N VAL A 517 0.93 9.49 16.45
CA VAL A 517 1.82 10.40 17.17
C VAL A 517 1.09 11.71 17.50
N ARG A 518 0.61 11.82 18.75
CA ARG A 518 0.51 13.14 19.38
C ARG A 518 1.91 13.47 19.86
N HIS A 519 2.69 14.22 19.06
CA HIS A 519 3.94 14.75 19.57
C HIS A 519 3.61 15.50 20.87
N PRO A 520 4.19 15.11 22.03
CA PRO A 520 4.25 16.06 23.13
C PRO A 520 4.89 17.30 22.52
N ARG A 521 4.26 18.46 22.65
CA ARG A 521 5.00 19.70 22.43
C ARG A 521 6.14 19.63 23.42
N TRP A 522 7.34 19.36 22.94
CA TRP A 522 8.54 19.50 23.74
C TRP A 522 8.63 20.99 24.04
N GLU A 523 8.19 21.39 25.24
CA GLU A 523 8.33 22.76 25.77
C GLU A 523 9.79 23.08 26.06
#